data_AF-A0A958INR6-F1
#
_entry.id   AF-A0A958INR6-F1
#
_cell.length_a   1.000
_cell.length_b   1.000
_cell.length_c   1.000
_cell.angle_alpha   90.00
_cell.angle_beta   90.00
_cell.angle_gamma   90.00
#
_symmetry.space_group_name_H-M   'P 1'
#
loop_
_entity.id
_entity.type
_entity.pdbx_description
1 polymer ?
#
loop_
_entity_poly.entity_id
_entity_poly.type
_entity_poly.pdbx_seq_one_letter_code
_entity_poly.pdbx_strand_id
1 'polypeptide(L)'
;SHHPFIPPVIVDADMGWTLTTHASEAWLRRRGGSGGNHGFDNHHRDMHGIFYAMGPAFKSGYPCGTLRNIDIYPLLCRIYNIEARQNIDGELERIGFILE
;
A
#
# COMPACT_ATOMS: atom_id res chain seq x y z
N SER A 1 17.30 -5.91 0.13
CA SER A 1 16.36 -6.99 0.49
C SER A 1 16.97 -8.32 0.07
N HIS A 2 16.83 -9.38 0.87
CA HIS A 2 17.38 -10.73 0.59
C HIS A 2 16.30 -11.75 0.24
N HIS A 3 15.12 -11.30 -0.18
CA HIS A 3 14.00 -12.17 -0.48
C HIS A 3 14.20 -12.88 -1.83
N PRO A 4 14.09 -14.22 -1.92
CA PRO A 4 14.40 -14.98 -3.14
C PRO A 4 13.48 -14.70 -4.33
N PHE A 5 12.30 -14.11 -4.08
CA PHE A 5 11.37 -13.69 -5.14
C PHE A 5 11.56 -12.26 -5.63
N ILE A 6 12.55 -11.53 -5.12
CA ILE A 6 12.96 -10.23 -5.67
C ILE A 6 14.14 -10.48 -6.62
N PRO A 7 13.99 -10.20 -7.92
CA PRO A 7 15.07 -10.40 -8.88
C PRO A 7 16.32 -9.56 -8.57
N PRO A 8 17.51 -9.97 -9.04
CA PRO A 8 18.76 -9.23 -8.81
C PRO A 8 18.79 -7.87 -9.54
N VAL A 9 17.94 -7.69 -10.56
CA VAL A 9 17.79 -6.44 -11.30
C VAL A 9 16.35 -5.97 -11.15
N ILE A 10 16.20 -4.74 -10.67
CA ILE A 10 14.92 -4.04 -10.56
C ILE A 10 15.01 -2.81 -11.45
N VAL A 11 13.94 -2.53 -12.17
CA VAL A 11 13.80 -1.30 -12.95
C VAL A 11 12.65 -0.53 -12.35
N ASP A 12 12.94 0.70 -11.93
CA ASP A 12 11.94 1.64 -11.41
C ASP A 12 11.50 2.56 -12.54
N ALA A 13 10.19 2.73 -12.68
CA ALA A 13 9.61 3.51 -13.76
C ALA A 13 9.11 4.84 -13.20
N ASP A 14 9.43 5.93 -13.88
CA ASP A 14 8.82 7.22 -13.57
C ASP A 14 7.30 7.15 -13.78
N MET A 15 6.55 7.94 -12.99
CA MET A 15 5.09 8.03 -13.08
C MET A 15 4.61 8.22 -14.53
N GLY A 16 3.61 7.43 -14.93
CA GLY A 16 3.02 7.47 -16.28
C GLY A 16 3.75 6.62 -17.33
N TRP A 17 4.94 6.10 -17.03
CA TRP A 17 5.62 5.15 -17.91
C TRP A 17 5.15 3.72 -17.69
N THR A 18 5.36 2.87 -18.69
CA THR A 18 5.09 1.43 -18.59
C THR A 18 6.25 0.68 -19.20
N LEU A 19 6.89 -0.17 -18.41
CA LEU A 19 7.98 -1.03 -18.85
C LEU A 19 7.40 -2.30 -19.48
N THR A 20 7.85 -2.63 -20.67
CA THR A 20 7.31 -3.75 -21.44
C THR A 20 8.39 -4.41 -22.29
N THR A 21 8.13 -5.64 -22.74
CA THR A 21 8.98 -6.32 -23.73
C THR A 21 8.51 -6.00 -25.14
N HIS A 22 9.38 -6.19 -26.15
CA HIS A 22 8.98 -6.04 -27.56
C HIS A 22 7.79 -6.94 -27.95
N ALA A 23 7.72 -8.15 -27.39
CA ALA A 23 6.62 -9.07 -27.64
C ALA A 23 5.28 -8.54 -27.11
N SER A 24 5.29 -7.90 -25.94
CA SER A 24 4.10 -7.33 -25.30
C SER A 24 3.75 -5.93 -25.79
N GLU A 25 4.71 -5.17 -26.34
CA GLU A 25 4.48 -3.82 -26.88
C GLU A 25 3.46 -3.85 -28.03
N ALA A 26 3.61 -4.80 -28.97
CA ALA A 26 2.68 -4.94 -30.09
C ALA A 26 1.25 -5.23 -29.61
N TRP A 27 1.11 -6.00 -28.53
CA TRP A 27 -0.19 -6.29 -27.91
C TRP A 27 -0.79 -5.04 -27.24
N LEU A 28 0.01 -4.29 -26.48
CA LEU A 28 -0.43 -3.05 -25.83
C LEU A 28 -0.89 -2.00 -26.85
N ARG A 29 -0.13 -1.80 -27.92
CA ARG A 29 -0.49 -0.84 -28.98
C ARG A 29 -1.83 -1.17 -29.63
N ARG A 30 -2.13 -2.45 -29.86
CA ARG A 30 -3.42 -2.90 -30.43
C ARG A 30 -4.61 -2.63 -29.52
N ARG A 31 -4.39 -2.46 -28.22
CA ARG A 31 -5.43 -2.15 -27.22
C ARG A 31 -5.50 -0.67 -26.84
N GLY A 32 -4.80 0.20 -27.57
CA GLY A 32 -4.81 1.64 -27.30
C GLY A 32 -3.76 2.09 -26.28
N GLY A 33 -2.74 1.29 -26.02
CA GLY A 33 -1.68 1.57 -25.03
C GLY A 33 -1.93 0.89 -23.69
N SER A 34 -1.20 1.32 -22.65
CA SER A 34 -1.32 0.75 -21.29
C SER A 34 -2.50 1.30 -20.48
N GLY A 35 -3.12 2.42 -20.89
CA GLY A 35 -4.19 3.05 -20.13
C GLY A 35 -3.71 3.59 -18.77
N GLY A 36 -4.63 3.69 -17.80
CA GLY A 36 -4.27 3.96 -16.40
C GLY A 36 -3.57 2.75 -15.78
N ASN A 37 -2.50 2.99 -15.03
CA ASN A 37 -1.66 1.93 -14.46
C ASN A 37 -1.22 2.26 -13.03
N HIS A 38 -0.68 1.28 -12.31
CA HIS A 38 -0.22 1.39 -10.93
C HIS A 38 1.04 0.53 -10.69
N GLY A 39 1.60 0.62 -9.48
CA GLY A 39 2.79 -0.15 -9.08
C GLY A 39 4.09 0.66 -9.06
N PHE A 40 3.99 1.99 -9.21
CA PHE A 40 5.08 2.94 -9.02
C PHE A 40 5.45 3.09 -7.54
N ASP A 41 6.44 3.94 -7.23
CA ASP A 41 6.80 4.31 -5.86
C ASP A 41 5.55 4.71 -5.04
N ASN A 42 5.40 4.07 -3.88
CA ASN A 42 4.27 4.25 -2.99
C ASN A 42 4.23 5.62 -2.31
N HIS A 43 5.27 6.46 -2.43
CA HIS A 43 5.24 7.86 -2.00
C HIS A 43 4.44 8.78 -2.93
N HIS A 44 4.13 8.34 -4.16
CA HIS A 44 3.25 9.09 -5.03
C HIS A 44 1.80 9.00 -4.55
N ARG A 45 1.17 10.17 -4.36
CA ARG A 45 -0.22 10.25 -3.90
C ARG A 45 -1.22 9.50 -4.79
N ASP A 46 -0.93 9.37 -6.09
CA ASP A 46 -1.77 8.59 -7.02
C ASP A 46 -1.75 7.09 -6.74
N MET A 47 -0.73 6.59 -6.03
CA MET A 47 -0.62 5.19 -5.58
C MET A 47 -1.24 4.96 -4.19
N HIS A 48 -1.73 6.01 -3.52
CA HIS A 48 -2.35 5.87 -2.21
C HIS A 48 -3.74 5.25 -2.31
N GLY A 49 -4.07 4.39 -1.34
CA GLY A 49 -5.43 3.92 -1.10
C GLY A 49 -6.25 4.90 -0.27
N ILE A 50 -7.53 4.57 -0.09
CA ILE A 50 -8.47 5.29 0.76
C ILE A 50 -8.62 4.52 2.08
N PHE A 51 -8.68 5.24 3.20
CA PHE A 51 -8.94 4.67 4.53
C PHE A 51 -10.11 5.37 5.21
N TYR A 52 -11.10 4.60 5.63
CA TYR A 52 -12.20 5.03 6.50
C TYR A 52 -12.38 3.99 7.60
N ALA A 53 -12.57 4.46 8.83
CA ALA A 53 -12.83 3.62 9.99
C ALA A 53 -14.02 4.18 10.77
N MET A 54 -14.96 3.32 11.14
CA MET A 54 -16.17 3.68 11.87
C MET A 54 -16.51 2.58 12.87
N GLY A 55 -16.83 2.97 14.10
CA GLY A 55 -17.19 2.05 15.17
C GLY A 55 -16.83 2.62 16.54
N PRO A 56 -17.23 1.95 17.63
CA PRO A 56 -17.07 2.46 18.99
C PRO A 56 -15.61 2.53 19.47
N ALA A 57 -14.69 1.85 18.78
CA ALA A 57 -13.26 1.89 19.10
C ALA A 57 -12.55 3.10 18.47
N PHE A 58 -13.15 3.74 17.47
CA PHE A 58 -12.54 4.82 16.69
C PHE A 58 -13.07 6.18 17.10
N LYS A 59 -12.20 7.19 17.03
CA LYS A 59 -12.62 8.58 17.19
C LYS A 59 -13.64 8.98 16.12
N SER A 60 -14.76 9.55 16.57
CA SER A 60 -15.82 10.00 15.66
C SER A 60 -15.42 11.27 14.90
N GLY A 61 -15.64 11.28 13.58
CA GLY A 61 -15.39 12.46 12.73
C GLY A 61 -13.93 12.93 12.70
N TYR A 62 -12.99 12.06 13.06
CA TYR A 62 -11.59 12.42 13.20
C TYR A 62 -10.85 12.34 11.85
N PRO A 63 -10.37 13.48 11.30
CA PRO A 63 -9.54 13.45 10.11
C PRO A 63 -8.15 12.93 10.46
N CYS A 64 -7.69 11.90 9.76
CA CYS A 64 -6.31 11.43 9.85
C CYS A 64 -5.53 11.81 8.58
N GLY A 65 -4.20 11.94 8.72
CA GLY A 65 -3.30 12.12 7.59
C GLY A 65 -3.06 10.83 6.82
N THR A 66 -1.98 10.78 6.05
CA THR A 66 -1.53 9.53 5.41
C THR A 66 -1.07 8.52 6.45
N LEU A 67 -1.51 7.28 6.29
CA LEU A 67 -1.17 6.15 7.15
C LEU A 67 -0.40 5.10 6.34
N ARG A 68 0.29 4.19 7.04
CA ARG A 68 0.84 2.99 6.42
C ARG A 68 -0.16 1.85 6.56
N ASN A 69 -0.47 1.17 5.45
CA ASN A 69 -1.41 0.06 5.47
C ASN A 69 -0.96 -1.12 6.36
N ILE A 70 0.35 -1.32 6.51
CA ILE A 70 0.93 -2.35 7.37
C ILE A 70 0.61 -2.15 8.86
N ASP A 71 0.34 -0.91 9.30
CA ASP A 71 0.00 -0.60 10.70
C ASP A 71 -1.46 -1.00 11.03
N ILE A 72 -2.29 -1.32 10.03
CA ILE A 72 -3.69 -1.73 10.22
C ILE A 72 -3.77 -3.08 10.97
N TYR A 73 -2.86 -4.02 10.71
CA TYR A 73 -2.87 -5.31 11.39
C TYR A 73 -2.75 -5.18 12.92
N PRO A 74 -1.71 -4.53 13.48
CA PRO A 74 -1.59 -4.37 14.94
C PRO A 74 -2.71 -3.51 15.53
N LEU A 75 -3.26 -2.54 14.79
CA LEU A 75 -4.46 -1.78 15.18
C LEU A 75 -5.67 -2.70 15.36
N LEU A 76 -5.95 -3.60 14.40
CA LEU A 76 -7.04 -4.55 14.50
C LEU A 76 -6.83 -5.51 15.69
N CYS A 77 -5.61 -6.01 15.88
CA CYS A 77 -5.27 -6.81 17.07
C CYS A 77 -5.61 -6.07 18.37
N ARG A 78 -5.26 -4.78 18.48
CA ARG A 78 -5.58 -3.94 19.64
C ARG A 78 -7.09 -3.79 19.89
N ILE A 79 -7.88 -3.62 18.84
CA ILE A 79 -9.35 -3.50 18.91
C ILE A 79 -10.00 -4.80 19.38
N TYR A 80 -9.54 -5.94 18.86
CA TYR A 80 -10.10 -7.25 19.17
C TYR A 80 -9.48 -7.93 20.40
N ASN A 81 -8.57 -7.25 21.11
CA ASN A 81 -7.82 -7.79 22.24
C ASN A 81 -7.09 -9.11 21.88
N ILE A 82 -6.47 -9.13 20.71
CA ILE A 82 -5.66 -10.24 20.19
C ILE A 82 -4.19 -9.85 20.34
N GLU A 83 -3.36 -10.77 20.81
CA GLU A 83 -1.91 -10.59 20.80
C GLU A 83 -1.40 -10.58 19.35
N ALA A 84 -0.77 -9.49 18.93
CA ALA A 84 -0.20 -9.38 17.60
C ALA A 84 0.95 -10.39 17.44
N ARG A 85 1.04 -11.01 16.25
CA ARG A 85 2.15 -11.91 15.96
C ARG A 85 3.48 -11.14 15.97
N GLN A 86 4.53 -11.78 16.47
CA GLN A 86 5.89 -11.29 16.32
C GLN A 86 6.34 -11.28 14.85
N ASN A 87 7.39 -10.53 14.55
CA ASN A 87 8.01 -10.39 13.22
C ASN A 87 7.05 -9.82 12.17
N ILE A 88 6.35 -8.73 12.54
CA ILE A 88 5.58 -7.88 11.64
C ILE A 88 6.31 -6.54 11.46
N ASP A 89 6.06 -5.87 10.34
CA ASP A 89 6.62 -4.53 10.08
C ASP A 89 5.74 -3.39 10.59
N GLY A 90 4.48 -3.70 10.91
CA GLY A 90 3.49 -2.73 11.38
C GLY A 90 3.73 -2.33 12.84
N GLU A 91 3.51 -1.06 13.15
CA GLU A 91 3.69 -0.48 14.49
C GLU A 91 2.39 0.15 14.98
N LEU A 92 1.87 -0.31 16.13
CA LEU A 92 0.63 0.23 16.70
C LEU A 92 0.77 1.72 17.04
N GLU A 93 1.94 2.12 17.50
CA GLU A 93 2.28 3.49 17.91
C GLU A 93 2.11 4.50 16.77
N ARG A 94 2.25 4.06 15.51
CA ARG A 94 2.11 4.91 14.32
C ARG A 94 0.66 5.18 13.92
N ILE A 95 -0.31 4.43 14.45
CA ILE A 95 -1.72 4.52 14.01
C ILE A 95 -2.71 4.58 15.17
N GLY A 96 -2.34 4.13 16.37
CA GLY A 96 -3.23 4.01 17.52
C GLY A 96 -3.88 5.32 17.98
N PHE A 97 -3.34 6.48 17.55
CA PHE A 97 -3.91 7.80 17.83
C PHE A 97 -5.33 7.99 17.25
N ILE A 98 -5.78 7.13 16.33
CA ILE A 98 -7.15 7.18 15.77
C ILE A 98 -8.20 6.46 16.64
N LEU A 99 -7.78 5.72 17.67
CA LEU A 99 -8.67 5.07 18.63
C LEU A 99 -9.10 6.05 19.73
N GLU A 100 -10.26 5.77 20.35
CA GLU A 100 -10.71 6.41 21.60
C GLU A 100 -9.84 6.03 22.81
#